data_AF-A0A848S3M9-F1
#
_entry.id   AF-A0A848S3M9-F1
#
_cell.length_a   1.000
_cell.length_b   1.000
_cell.length_c   1.000
_cell.angle_alpha   90.00
_cell.angle_beta   90.00
_cell.angle_gamma   90.00
#
_symmetry.space_group_name_H-M   'P 1'
#
loop_
_entity.id
_entity.type
_entity.pdbx_description
1 polymer ?
#
loop_
_entity_poly.entity_id
_entity_poly.type
_entity_poly.pdbx_seq_one_letter_code
_entity_poly.pdbx_strand_id
1 'polypeptide(L)'
;MASSGSTTQQHTAVGEGLALGAIMLGLIEVNGSKGTLELDFRRAWRNWEYAALFPAVKAVGDRDDVIRILIDSHGRSGPRVARWDGSWPFVPVLRVEQWTADEVADSIDKRVPAHAWADLVRAWLSLPSEE
;
A
#
# COMPACT_ATOMS: atom_id res chain seq x y z
N MET A 1 -12.29 1.56 -21.36
CA MET A 1 -11.51 0.30 -21.44
C MET A 1 -10.54 0.28 -20.27
N ALA A 2 -10.76 -0.59 -19.28
CA ALA A 2 -9.88 -0.70 -18.12
C ALA A 2 -8.62 -1.47 -18.53
N SER A 3 -7.48 -0.80 -18.61
CA SER A 3 -6.18 -1.46 -18.55
C SER A 3 -5.96 -1.93 -17.11
N SER A 4 -6.62 -3.02 -16.72
CA SER A 4 -6.31 -3.73 -15.49
C SER A 4 -4.96 -4.41 -15.68
N GLY A 5 -3.90 -3.86 -15.08
CA GLY A 5 -2.59 -4.52 -15.07
C GLY A 5 -2.67 -5.94 -14.52
N SER A 6 -1.64 -6.75 -14.78
CA SER A 6 -1.54 -8.12 -14.26
C SER A 6 -1.68 -8.16 -12.73
N THR A 7 -2.00 -9.32 -12.15
CA THR A 7 -2.05 -9.50 -10.69
C THR A 7 -0.79 -8.95 -10.01
N THR A 8 0.38 -9.26 -10.57
CA THR A 8 1.67 -8.76 -10.06
C THR A 8 1.75 -7.24 -10.12
N GLN A 9 1.29 -6.60 -11.19
CA GLN A 9 1.30 -5.14 -11.31
C GLN A 9 0.38 -4.49 -10.26
N GLN A 10 -0.83 -5.01 -10.06
CA GLN A 10 -1.76 -4.45 -9.07
C GLN A 10 -1.26 -4.67 -7.63
N HIS A 11 -0.74 -5.86 -7.33
CA HIS A 11 -0.09 -6.16 -6.05
C HIS A 11 1.13 -5.27 -5.81
N THR A 12 1.86 -4.93 -6.87
CA THR A 12 2.97 -3.98 -6.79
C THR A 12 2.48 -2.59 -6.49
N ALA A 13 1.52 -2.07 -7.25
CA ALA A 13 0.98 -0.74 -7.04
C ALA A 13 0.43 -0.55 -5.61
N VAL A 14 -0.32 -1.54 -5.09
CA VAL A 14 -0.80 -1.48 -3.69
C VAL A 14 0.35 -1.57 -2.69
N GLY A 15 1.35 -2.42 -2.93
CA GLY A 15 2.52 -2.51 -2.04
C GLY A 15 3.30 -1.19 -1.97
N GLU A 16 3.60 -0.57 -3.12
CA GLU A 16 4.29 0.71 -3.20
C GLU A 16 3.42 1.84 -2.62
N GLY A 17 2.12 1.85 -2.93
CA GLY A 17 1.17 2.84 -2.42
C GLY A 17 1.03 2.81 -0.90
N LEU A 18 0.94 1.62 -0.30
CA LEU A 18 0.92 1.49 1.16
C LEU A 18 2.24 1.98 1.79
N ALA A 19 3.39 1.72 1.16
CA ALA A 19 4.68 2.22 1.65
C ALA A 19 4.75 3.75 1.58
N LEU A 20 4.33 4.34 0.46
CA LEU A 20 4.22 5.79 0.30
C LEU A 20 3.30 6.40 1.36
N GLY A 21 2.09 5.85 1.53
CA GLY A 21 1.13 6.32 2.52
C GLY A 21 1.69 6.27 3.94
N ALA A 22 2.42 5.20 4.30
CA ALA A 22 3.07 5.10 5.60
C ALA A 22 4.17 6.17 5.79
N ILE A 23 5.00 6.41 4.78
CA ILE A 23 6.02 7.47 4.80
C ILE A 23 5.40 8.86 4.93
N MET A 24 4.33 9.14 4.19
CA MET A 24 3.60 10.42 4.27
C MET A 24 3.02 10.68 5.67
N LEU A 25 2.66 9.61 6.39
CA LEU A 25 2.18 9.68 7.77
C LEU A 25 3.31 9.68 8.82
N GLY A 26 4.59 9.70 8.39
CA GLY A 26 5.74 9.68 9.28
C GLY A 26 5.98 8.34 9.99
N LEU A 27 5.42 7.24 9.47
CA LEU A 27 5.61 5.92 10.05
C LEU A 27 6.98 5.36 9.68
N ILE A 28 7.77 5.00 10.69
CA ILE A 28 9.07 4.34 10.52
C ILE A 28 8.93 2.82 10.38
N GLU A 29 7.85 2.23 10.91
CA GLU A 29 7.53 0.82 10.79
C GLU A 29 6.04 0.58 11.04
N VAL A 30 5.53 -0.53 10.49
CA VAL A 30 4.18 -1.04 10.76
C VAL A 30 4.29 -2.34 11.55
N ASN A 31 3.65 -2.34 12.71
CA ASN A 31 3.58 -3.43 13.67
C ASN A 31 2.13 -3.86 13.92
N GLY A 32 1.93 -5.07 14.42
CA GLY A 32 0.63 -5.66 14.72
C GLY A 32 0.68 -7.18 14.86
N SER A 33 -0.46 -7.84 15.04
CA SER A 33 -0.51 -9.28 14.72
C SER A 33 -0.88 -9.43 13.25
N LYS A 34 -0.43 -10.50 12.59
CA LYS A 34 -0.83 -10.79 11.20
C LYS A 34 -2.35 -10.71 11.03
N GLY A 35 -3.09 -11.37 11.91
CA GLY A 35 -4.55 -11.41 11.85
C GLY A 35 -5.21 -10.04 12.07
N THR A 36 -4.66 -9.22 12.97
CA THR A 36 -5.13 -7.84 13.18
C THR A 36 -4.91 -6.99 11.93
N LEU A 37 -3.70 -7.02 11.36
CA LEU A 37 -3.37 -6.24 10.16
C LEU A 37 -4.23 -6.65 8.96
N GLU A 38 -4.47 -7.94 8.74
CA GLU A 38 -5.36 -8.41 7.66
C GLU A 38 -6.81 -7.97 7.89
N LEU A 39 -7.32 -8.12 9.11
CA LEU A 39 -8.70 -7.73 9.44
C LEU A 39 -8.94 -6.22 9.25
N ASP A 40 -8.02 -5.40 9.74
CA ASP A 40 -8.16 -3.95 9.63
C ASP A 40 -7.92 -3.46 8.20
N PHE A 41 -7.00 -4.10 7.47
CA PHE A 41 -6.79 -3.79 6.05
C PHE A 41 -8.05 -4.06 5.25
N ARG A 42 -8.69 -5.21 5.47
CA ARG A 42 -9.98 -5.55 4.86
C ARG A 42 -11.05 -4.49 5.10
N ARG A 43 -11.15 -3.99 6.34
CA ARG A 43 -12.11 -2.94 6.71
C ARG A 43 -11.83 -1.66 5.94
N ALA A 44 -10.56 -1.22 5.91
CA ALA A 44 -10.12 -0.03 5.21
C ALA A 44 -10.32 -0.16 3.68
N TRP A 45 -9.85 -1.26 3.10
CA TRP A 45 -9.91 -1.56 1.67
C TRP A 45 -11.34 -1.55 1.13
N ARG A 46 -12.29 -2.13 1.86
CA ARG A 46 -13.71 -2.16 1.45
C ARG A 46 -14.32 -0.75 1.34
N ASN A 47 -13.85 0.17 2.17
CA ASN A 47 -14.37 1.54 2.23
C ASN A 47 -13.55 2.52 1.38
N TRP A 48 -12.43 2.08 0.81
CA TRP A 48 -11.53 2.93 0.05
C TRP A 48 -12.02 3.13 -1.39
N GLU A 49 -12.18 4.39 -1.79
CA GLU A 49 -12.78 4.79 -3.08
C GLU A 49 -12.07 4.15 -4.30
N TYR A 50 -10.76 3.98 -4.22
CA TYR A 50 -9.92 3.49 -5.32
C TYR A 50 -9.77 1.97 -5.36
N ALA A 51 -10.36 1.23 -4.41
CA ALA A 51 -10.23 -0.23 -4.35
C ALA A 51 -10.70 -0.93 -5.63
N ALA A 52 -11.72 -0.38 -6.31
CA ALA A 52 -12.24 -0.90 -7.58
C ALA A 52 -11.21 -0.86 -8.73
N LEU A 53 -10.15 -0.06 -8.62
CA LEU A 53 -9.06 -0.02 -9.59
C LEU A 53 -8.13 -1.24 -9.53
N PHE A 54 -8.16 -1.99 -8.43
CA PHE A 54 -7.26 -3.11 -8.15
C PHE A 54 -8.02 -4.44 -7.91
N PRO A 55 -8.81 -4.94 -8.89
CA PRO A 55 -9.66 -6.12 -8.71
C PRO A 55 -8.89 -7.44 -8.44
N ALA A 56 -7.58 -7.48 -8.71
CA ALA A 56 -6.71 -8.61 -8.44
C ALA A 56 -6.21 -8.67 -6.99
N VAL A 57 -6.36 -7.57 -6.23
CA VAL A 57 -6.04 -7.53 -4.80
C VAL A 57 -7.25 -8.07 -4.03
N LYS A 58 -7.08 -9.23 -3.42
CA LYS A 58 -8.11 -9.85 -2.59
C LYS A 58 -7.91 -9.41 -1.15
N ALA A 59 -8.93 -8.78 -0.60
CA ALA A 59 -8.97 -8.36 0.80
C ALA A 59 -10.20 -8.94 1.51
N VAL A 60 -10.73 -10.08 1.06
CA VAL A 60 -11.98 -10.68 1.55
C VAL A 60 -11.81 -12.17 1.83
N GLY A 61 -12.31 -12.63 2.99
CA GLY A 61 -12.30 -14.05 3.39
C GLY A 61 -10.91 -14.57 3.79
N ASP A 62 -10.61 -15.83 3.49
CA ASP A 62 -9.32 -16.48 3.78
C ASP A 62 -8.20 -16.11 2.79
N ARG A 63 -8.47 -15.19 1.87
CA ARG A 63 -7.54 -14.75 0.81
C ARG A 63 -7.25 -13.26 0.97
N ASP A 64 -6.63 -12.90 2.08
CA ASP A 64 -6.08 -11.56 2.26
C ASP A 64 -4.68 -11.47 1.67
N ASP A 65 -4.53 -10.62 0.67
CA ASP A 65 -3.28 -10.46 -0.04
C ASP A 65 -2.33 -9.50 0.66
N VAL A 66 -2.78 -8.69 1.63
CA VAL A 66 -1.96 -7.56 2.14
C VAL A 66 -0.64 -8.03 2.71
N ILE A 67 -0.63 -9.02 3.61
CA ILE A 67 0.60 -9.50 4.25
C ILE A 67 1.55 -10.11 3.21
N ARG A 68 1.01 -10.85 2.24
CA ARG A 68 1.80 -11.38 1.13
C ARG A 68 2.38 -10.26 0.27
N ILE A 69 1.59 -9.23 -0.04
CA ILE A 69 2.03 -8.06 -0.82
C ILE A 69 3.20 -7.37 -0.13
N LEU A 70 3.14 -7.19 1.19
CA LEU A 70 4.21 -6.58 1.98
C LEU A 70 5.47 -7.45 1.98
N ILE A 71 5.34 -8.75 2.28
CA ILE A 71 6.46 -9.71 2.30
C ILE A 71 7.14 -9.80 0.93
N ASP A 72 6.36 -9.91 -0.15
CA ASP A 72 6.89 -10.05 -1.50
C ASP A 72 7.51 -8.75 -2.02
N SER A 73 7.24 -7.60 -1.39
CA SER A 73 7.72 -6.28 -1.82
C SER A 73 9.25 -6.23 -1.93
N HIS A 74 9.97 -6.82 -0.97
CA HIS A 74 11.43 -6.83 -0.96
C HIS A 74 12.03 -7.57 -2.17
N GLY A 75 11.37 -8.62 -2.65
CA GLY A 75 11.85 -9.48 -3.74
C GLY A 75 11.49 -9.01 -5.15
N ARG A 76 10.68 -7.95 -5.30
CA ARG A 76 10.22 -7.48 -6.61
C ARG A 76 11.31 -6.67 -7.32
N SER A 77 11.67 -7.11 -8.52
CA SER A 77 12.57 -6.37 -9.42
C SER A 77 11.83 -5.24 -10.16
N GLY A 78 12.59 -4.23 -10.60
CA GLY A 78 12.09 -3.10 -11.41
C GLY A 78 12.35 -1.73 -10.79
N PRO A 79 12.01 -0.64 -11.51
CA PRO A 79 12.16 0.73 -11.03
C PRO A 79 11.07 1.05 -10.00
N ARG A 80 11.20 0.46 -8.80
CA ARG A 80 10.29 0.68 -7.68
C ARG A 80 10.64 2.00 -7.00
N VAL A 81 9.62 2.80 -6.72
CA VAL A 81 9.77 4.13 -6.10
C VAL A 81 9.57 4.06 -4.60
N ALA A 82 8.82 3.07 -4.11
CA ALA A 82 8.65 2.78 -2.69
C ALA A 82 8.61 1.26 -2.48
N ARG A 83 8.99 0.77 -1.30
CA ARG A 83 8.90 -0.67 -0.96
C ARG A 83 8.79 -0.89 0.54
N TRP A 84 8.58 -2.15 0.92
CA TRP A 84 8.74 -2.62 2.29
C TRP A 84 10.07 -3.36 2.44
N ASP A 85 10.80 -3.05 3.51
CA ASP A 85 12.01 -3.74 3.91
C ASP A 85 11.72 -4.76 5.01
N GLY A 86 12.36 -5.92 4.91
CA GLY A 86 12.16 -7.03 5.84
C GLY A 86 10.82 -7.76 5.72
N SER A 87 10.63 -8.74 6.59
CA SER A 87 9.41 -9.54 6.71
C SER A 87 8.57 -9.20 7.94
N TRP A 88 9.22 -8.68 8.99
CA TRP A 88 8.59 -8.18 10.22
C TRP A 88 9.66 -7.52 11.12
N PRO A 89 9.45 -6.31 11.66
CA PRO A 89 8.36 -5.37 11.37
C PRO A 89 8.43 -4.86 9.92
N PHE A 90 7.33 -4.34 9.39
CA PHE A 90 7.31 -3.85 8.01
C PHE A 90 7.82 -2.41 7.96
N VAL A 91 9.00 -2.19 7.39
CA VAL A 91 9.63 -0.86 7.31
C VAL A 91 9.40 -0.26 5.92
N PRO A 92 8.67 0.86 5.77
CA PRO A 92 8.48 1.48 4.47
C PRO A 92 9.74 2.25 4.07
N VAL A 93 10.15 2.14 2.81
CA VAL A 93 11.37 2.79 2.29
C VAL A 93 11.10 3.43 0.94
N LEU A 94 11.42 4.71 0.81
CA LEU A 94 11.44 5.42 -0.47
C LEU A 94 12.75 5.13 -1.21
N ARG A 95 12.67 4.93 -2.52
CA ARG A 95 13.82 4.65 -3.41
C ARG A 95 14.24 5.85 -4.26
N VAL A 96 13.49 6.95 -4.17
CA VAL A 96 13.68 8.17 -4.94
C VAL A 96 13.75 9.35 -3.96
N GLU A 97 14.94 9.95 -3.79
CA GLU A 97 15.15 10.97 -2.75
C GLU A 97 14.63 12.37 -3.14
N GLN A 98 14.44 12.63 -4.44
CA GLN A 98 14.14 13.97 -4.97
C GLN A 98 12.70 14.13 -5.45
N TRP A 99 11.87 13.10 -5.34
CA TRP A 99 10.49 13.14 -5.81
C TRP A 99 9.55 13.55 -4.68
N THR A 100 8.60 14.40 -5.01
CA THR A 100 7.45 14.73 -4.17
C THR A 100 6.53 13.52 -4.03
N ALA A 101 5.70 13.50 -2.98
CA ALA A 101 4.72 12.43 -2.79
C ALA A 101 3.78 12.26 -3.99
N ASP A 102 3.40 13.35 -4.65
CA ASP A 102 2.55 13.33 -5.83
C ASP A 102 3.26 12.71 -7.04
N GLU A 103 4.54 13.04 -7.30
CA GLU A 103 5.32 12.42 -8.37
C GLU A 103 5.50 10.91 -8.14
N VAL A 104 5.71 10.51 -6.88
CA VAL A 104 5.78 9.09 -6.50
C VAL A 104 4.42 8.42 -6.75
N ALA A 105 3.31 9.01 -6.30
CA ALA A 105 1.96 8.46 -6.51
C ALA A 105 1.62 8.31 -8.00
N ASP A 106 1.93 9.32 -8.81
CA ASP A 106 1.71 9.30 -10.26
C ASP A 106 2.45 8.15 -10.94
N SER A 107 3.66 7.84 -10.47
CA SER A 107 4.46 6.72 -11.00
C SER A 107 3.96 5.34 -10.56
N ILE A 108 3.31 5.25 -9.39
CA ILE A 108 2.68 4.03 -8.87
C ILE A 108 1.39 3.76 -9.66
N ASP A 109 0.46 4.71 -9.61
CA ASP A 109 -0.78 4.70 -10.37
C ASP A 109 -1.36 6.13 -10.42
N LYS A 110 -1.18 6.82 -11.55
CA LYS A 110 -1.74 8.16 -11.84
C LYS A 110 -3.24 8.36 -11.61
N ARG A 111 -4.00 7.31 -11.34
CA ARG A 111 -5.44 7.38 -11.03
C ARG A 111 -5.69 7.54 -9.53
N VAL A 112 -4.69 7.32 -8.69
CA VAL A 112 -4.77 7.38 -7.23
C VAL A 112 -3.84 8.48 -6.72
N PRO A 113 -4.39 9.59 -6.19
CA PRO A 113 -3.56 10.68 -5.69
C PRO A 113 -2.81 10.27 -4.41
N ALA A 114 -1.70 10.96 -4.10
CA ALA A 114 -0.85 10.62 -2.95
C ALA A 114 -1.61 10.55 -1.62
N HIS A 115 -2.47 11.55 -1.35
CA HIS A 115 -3.25 11.60 -0.10
C HIS A 115 -4.18 10.38 0.06
N ALA A 116 -4.71 9.81 -1.02
CA ALA A 116 -5.59 8.65 -0.95
C ALA A 116 -4.85 7.38 -0.47
N TRP A 117 -3.55 7.26 -0.78
CA TRP A 117 -2.71 6.21 -0.22
C TRP A 117 -2.47 6.40 1.28
N ALA A 118 -2.20 7.63 1.71
CA ALA A 118 -2.08 7.97 3.13
C ALA A 118 -3.41 7.71 3.88
N ASP A 119 -4.55 8.07 3.31
CA ASP A 119 -5.86 7.82 3.91
C ASP A 119 -6.16 6.33 4.06
N LEU A 120 -5.77 5.51 3.08
CA LEU A 120 -5.87 4.05 3.18
C LEU A 120 -5.04 3.52 4.34
N VAL A 121 -3.79 3.97 4.49
CA VAL A 121 -2.91 3.53 5.60
C VAL A 121 -3.44 4.02 6.94
N ARG A 122 -3.92 5.26 7.03
CA ARG A 122 -4.57 5.80 8.23
C ARG A 122 -5.77 4.96 8.64
N ALA A 123 -6.65 4.64 7.70
CA ALA A 123 -7.83 3.81 7.96
C ALA A 123 -7.45 2.37 8.32
N TRP A 124 -6.42 1.81 7.68
CA TRP A 124 -5.89 0.46 7.95
C TRP A 124 -5.32 0.37 9.37
N LEU A 125 -4.51 1.34 9.79
CA LEU A 125 -3.85 1.32 11.09
C LEU A 125 -4.68 2.00 12.19
N SER A 126 -5.90 2.43 11.86
CA SER A 126 -6.81 3.15 12.75
C SER A 126 -6.14 4.36 13.44
N LEU A 127 -5.29 5.07 12.69
CA LEU A 127 -4.58 6.26 13.18
C LEU A 127 -5.56 7.44 13.28
N PRO A 128 -5.37 8.35 14.25
CA PRO A 128 -6.19 9.55 14.37
C PRO A 128 -6.08 10.42 13.10
N SER A 129 -7.17 11.08 12.74
CA SER A 129 -7.12 12.20 11.80
C SER A 129 -6.44 13.39 12.49
N GLU A 130 -5.55 14.08 11.80
CA GLU A 130 -5.04 15.36 12.30
C GLU A 130 -6.19 16.38 12.22
N GLU A 131 -6.54 16.99 13.35
CA GLU A 131 -7.56 18.07 13.46
C GLU A 131 -7.06 19.40 12.91
#